data_AF-A0A381IBV1-F1
#
_entry.id   AF-A0A381IBV1-F1
#
_cell.length_a   1.000
_cell.length_b   1.000
_cell.length_c   1.000
_cell.angle_alpha   90.00
_cell.angle_beta   90.00
_cell.angle_gamma   90.00
#
_symmetry.space_group_name_H-M   'P 1'
#
loop_
_entity.id
_entity.type
_entity.pdbx_description
1 polymer ?
#
loop_
_entity_poly.entity_id
_entity_poly.type
_entity_poly.pdbx_seq_one_letter_code
_entity_poly.pdbx_strand_id
1 'polypeptide(L)'
;MNIIKSFNSTIDYLETVLDDEIDEKKVTRISGYSYSMFSRLFSILTEMTLSEYLRSRRLTEAAIILRDTDEKIIDVAFKFGYESSDSFGTAFKNFHGFTPSEVRIGKPFKLVSRVQLALSVRGGRSMNIRIQKKKAFTVAGVNQQNINSSICASLWQKLFSKVSHEEMLNLGTGEVVGVCHDILSLDNHDV
;
A
#
# COMPACT_ATOMS: atom_id res chain seq x y z
N MET A 1 -1.83 16.98 17.71
CA MET A 1 -2.70 15.99 17.04
C MET A 1 -1.88 15.32 15.94
N ASN A 2 -1.67 14.01 15.98
CA ASN A 2 -0.99 13.31 14.89
C ASN A 2 -2.04 13.04 13.80
N ILE A 3 -2.03 13.87 12.75
CA ILE A 3 -3.08 13.90 11.72
C ILE A 3 -3.21 12.57 10.99
N ILE A 4 -2.09 11.86 10.78
CA ILE A 4 -2.05 10.55 10.14
C ILE A 4 -2.72 9.50 11.02
N LYS A 5 -2.40 9.54 12.32
CA LYS A 5 -2.99 8.62 13.30
C LYS A 5 -4.50 8.85 13.42
N SER A 6 -4.96 10.11 13.55
CA SER A 6 -6.40 10.40 13.68
C SER A 6 -7.18 10.07 12.42
N PHE A 7 -6.61 10.30 11.24
CA PHE A 7 -7.18 9.86 9.97
C PHE A 7 -7.34 8.34 9.92
N ASN A 8 -6.25 7.58 10.15
CA ASN A 8 -6.29 6.13 10.12
C ASN A 8 -7.26 5.55 11.16
N SER A 9 -7.27 6.07 12.39
CA SER A 9 -8.22 5.62 13.42
C SER A 9 -9.68 5.92 13.06
N THR A 10 -9.94 6.97 12.28
CA THR A 10 -11.28 7.27 11.79
C THR A 10 -11.69 6.29 10.69
N ILE A 11 -10.77 5.93 9.78
CA ILE A 11 -11.01 4.85 8.81
C ILE A 11 -11.24 3.52 9.51
N ASP A 12 -10.43 3.18 10.51
CA ASP A 12 -10.59 1.95 11.30
C ASP A 12 -12.00 1.89 11.92
N TYR A 13 -12.48 2.99 12.48
CA TYR A 13 -13.85 3.07 13.00
C TYR A 13 -14.89 2.86 11.88
N LEU A 14 -14.77 3.57 10.77
CA LEU A 14 -15.73 3.44 9.66
C LEU A 14 -15.77 2.02 9.08
N GLU A 15 -14.64 1.33 9.06
CA GLU A 15 -14.54 -0.09 8.68
C GLU A 15 -15.25 -1.03 9.68
N THR A 16 -15.42 -0.62 10.94
CA THR A 16 -16.14 -1.43 11.95
C THR A 16 -17.67 -1.27 11.87
N VAL A 17 -18.16 -0.27 11.14
CA VAL A 17 -19.60 0.03 11.01
C VAL A 17 -20.04 0.03 9.54
N LEU A 18 -19.45 -0.86 8.73
CA LEU A 18 -19.85 -1.01 7.32
C LEU A 18 -21.27 -1.55 7.19
N ASP A 19 -21.75 -2.32 8.17
CA ASP A 19 -23.09 -2.92 8.25
C ASP A 19 -24.04 -2.14 9.18
N ASP A 20 -23.66 -0.93 9.62
CA ASP A 20 -24.43 -0.13 10.56
C ASP A 20 -24.43 1.37 10.20
N GLU A 21 -25.17 2.17 10.95
CA GLU A 21 -25.18 3.63 10.85
C GLU A 21 -23.89 4.25 11.39
N ILE A 22 -23.42 5.29 10.71
CA ILE A 22 -22.21 6.00 11.10
C ILE A 22 -22.55 7.04 12.17
N ASP A 23 -22.04 6.87 13.39
CA ASP A 23 -22.06 7.92 14.41
C ASP A 23 -21.09 9.07 14.04
N GLU A 24 -21.64 10.15 13.49
CA GLU A 24 -20.89 11.36 13.14
C GLU A 24 -20.22 12.05 14.35
N LYS A 25 -20.78 11.92 15.56
CA LYS A 25 -20.15 12.45 16.78
C LYS A 25 -18.90 11.67 17.12
N LYS A 26 -18.90 10.36 16.88
CA LYS A 26 -17.72 9.51 17.03
C LYS A 26 -16.65 9.84 16.00
N VAL A 27 -17.03 10.05 14.73
CA VAL A 27 -16.09 10.57 13.69
C VAL A 27 -15.45 11.89 14.15
N THR A 28 -16.26 12.81 14.68
CA THR A 28 -15.77 14.10 15.18
C THR A 28 -14.80 13.95 16.35
N ARG A 29 -15.10 13.05 17.29
CA ARG A 29 -14.26 12.79 18.46
C ARG A 29 -12.90 12.18 18.08
N ILE A 30 -12.87 11.29 17.09
CA ILE A 30 -11.65 10.59 16.67
C ILE A 30 -10.80 11.47 15.75
N SER A 31 -11.42 12.08 14.74
CA SER A 31 -10.71 12.83 13.70
C SER A 31 -10.38 14.27 14.10
N GLY A 32 -11.18 14.87 14.99
CA GLY A 32 -11.17 16.30 15.28
C GLY A 32 -11.94 17.15 14.25
N TYR A 33 -12.60 16.52 13.28
CA TYR A 33 -13.34 17.17 12.20
C TYR A 33 -14.80 16.73 12.17
N SER A 34 -15.73 17.61 11.81
CA SER A 34 -17.10 17.17 11.50
C SER A 34 -17.09 16.10 10.40
N TYR A 35 -18.13 15.27 10.35
CA TYR A 35 -18.26 14.23 9.31
C TYR A 35 -18.13 14.80 7.89
N SER A 36 -18.72 15.97 7.64
CA SER A 36 -18.63 16.68 6.36
C SER A 36 -17.21 17.13 6.01
N MET A 37 -16.45 17.66 6.98
CA MET A 37 -15.05 18.06 6.77
C MET A 37 -14.15 16.84 6.59
N PHE A 38 -14.36 15.78 7.37
CA PHE A 38 -13.62 14.52 7.21
C PHE A 38 -13.88 13.90 5.84
N SER A 39 -15.13 13.86 5.39
CA SER A 39 -15.49 13.38 4.05
C SER A 39 -14.78 14.16 2.95
N ARG A 40 -14.70 15.50 3.08
CA ARG A 40 -13.98 16.34 2.13
C ARG A 40 -12.47 16.10 2.16
N LEU A 41 -11.89 15.97 3.36
CA LEU A 41 -10.47 15.65 3.53
C LEU A 41 -10.14 14.27 2.93
N PHE A 42 -10.98 13.27 3.18
CA PHE A 42 -10.86 11.94 2.59
C PHE A 42 -10.83 12.02 1.07
N SER A 43 -11.78 12.74 0.46
CA SER A 43 -11.83 12.88 -0.99
C SER A 43 -10.59 13.54 -1.57
N ILE A 44 -10.05 14.56 -0.90
CA ILE A 44 -8.83 15.25 -1.34
C ILE A 44 -7.62 14.31 -1.28
N LEU A 45 -7.52 13.49 -0.23
CA LEU A 45 -6.36 12.62 -0.01
C LEU A 45 -6.39 11.33 -0.85
N THR A 46 -7.58 10.84 -1.21
CA THR A 46 -7.78 9.53 -1.86
C THR A 46 -8.29 9.63 -3.29
N GLU A 47 -8.63 10.84 -3.76
CA GLU A 47 -9.24 11.08 -5.08
C GLU A 47 -10.58 10.33 -5.30
N MET A 48 -11.22 9.89 -4.21
CA MET A 48 -12.49 9.16 -4.20
C MET A 48 -13.38 9.67 -3.08
N THR A 49 -14.69 9.77 -3.31
CA THR A 49 -15.58 10.23 -2.22
C THR A 49 -15.67 9.20 -1.10
N LEU A 50 -15.90 9.67 0.14
CA LEU A 50 -16.07 8.76 1.27
C LEU A 50 -17.25 7.79 1.06
N SER A 51 -18.34 8.26 0.45
CA SER A 51 -19.51 7.42 0.15
C SER A 51 -19.19 6.33 -0.87
N GLU A 52 -18.41 6.64 -1.92
CA GLU A 52 -17.95 5.64 -2.90
C GLU A 52 -17.03 4.61 -2.26
N TYR A 53 -16.12 5.06 -1.38
CA TYR A 53 -15.25 4.17 -0.61
C TYR A 53 -16.08 3.18 0.23
N LEU A 54 -16.97 3.68 1.07
CA LEU A 54 -17.78 2.85 1.97
C LEU A 54 -18.66 1.88 1.18
N ARG A 55 -19.29 2.33 0.09
CA ARG A 55 -20.07 1.46 -0.80
C ARG A 55 -19.20 0.36 -1.42
N SER A 56 -18.02 0.69 -1.90
CA SER A 56 -17.08 -0.26 -2.49
C SER A 56 -16.57 -1.28 -1.48
N ARG A 57 -16.33 -0.84 -0.23
CA ARG A 57 -15.96 -1.71 0.89
C ARG A 57 -17.10 -2.65 1.28
N ARG A 58 -18.33 -2.15 1.44
CA ARG A 58 -19.53 -2.97 1.70
C ARG A 58 -19.71 -4.06 0.65
N LEU A 59 -19.61 -3.73 -0.64
CA LEU A 59 -19.74 -4.70 -1.72
C LEU A 59 -18.58 -5.72 -1.71
N THR A 60 -17.36 -5.27 -1.40
CA THR A 60 -16.21 -6.17 -1.23
C THR A 60 -16.43 -7.17 -0.10
N GLU A 61 -16.87 -6.72 1.09
CA GLU A 61 -17.16 -7.62 2.21
C GLU A 61 -18.34 -8.55 1.92
N ALA A 62 -19.37 -8.07 1.21
CA ALA A 62 -20.47 -8.91 0.75
C ALA A 62 -19.98 -10.03 -0.18
N ALA A 63 -19.08 -9.73 -1.11
CA ALA A 63 -18.50 -10.72 -2.01
C ALA A 63 -17.66 -11.77 -1.27
N ILE A 64 -16.95 -11.37 -0.22
CA ILE A 64 -16.19 -12.27 0.66
C ILE A 64 -17.15 -13.19 1.42
N ILE A 65 -18.20 -12.65 2.06
CA ILE A 65 -19.20 -13.45 2.78
C ILE A 65 -19.86 -14.46 1.83
N LEU A 66 -20.25 -14.03 0.63
CA LEU A 66 -20.87 -14.90 -0.37
C LEU A 66 -19.92 -15.97 -0.94
N ARG A 67 -18.61 -15.74 -0.89
CA ARG A 67 -17.59 -16.72 -1.31
C ARG A 67 -17.36 -17.77 -0.24
N ASP A 68 -17.23 -17.31 0.99
CA ASP A 68 -16.67 -18.10 2.09
C ASP A 68 -17.78 -18.79 2.91
N THR A 69 -19.05 -18.44 2.68
CA THR A 69 -20.19 -18.95 3.44
C THR A 69 -21.40 -19.25 2.55
N ASP A 70 -22.37 -19.98 3.12
CA ASP A 70 -23.66 -20.27 2.48
C ASP A 70 -24.76 -19.25 2.82
N GLU A 71 -24.44 -18.13 3.50
CA GLU A 71 -25.41 -17.10 3.93
C GLU A 71 -26.29 -16.63 2.76
N LYS A 72 -27.61 -16.46 2.95
CA LYS A 72 -28.49 -16.16 1.82
C LYS A 72 -28.17 -14.78 1.25
N ILE A 73 -28.25 -14.63 -0.08
CA ILE A 73 -27.97 -13.36 -0.76
C ILE A 73 -28.83 -12.22 -0.21
N ILE A 74 -30.09 -12.49 0.13
CA ILE A 74 -30.99 -11.50 0.72
C ILE A 74 -30.56 -11.06 2.13
N ASP A 75 -30.03 -11.98 2.94
CA ASP A 75 -29.56 -11.66 4.30
C ASP A 75 -28.29 -10.78 4.21
N VAL A 76 -27.37 -11.13 3.31
CA VAL A 76 -26.19 -10.30 3.00
C VAL A 76 -26.59 -8.92 2.47
N ALA A 77 -27.62 -8.83 1.62
CA ALA A 77 -28.12 -7.56 1.12
C ALA A 77 -28.62 -6.66 2.27
N PHE A 78 -29.46 -7.20 3.15
CA PHE A 78 -29.97 -6.47 4.31
C PHE A 78 -28.85 -6.04 5.27
N LYS A 79 -27.87 -6.92 5.51
CA LYS A 79 -26.71 -6.63 6.36
C LYS A 79 -25.95 -5.38 5.90
N PHE A 80 -25.84 -5.14 4.59
CA PHE A 80 -25.17 -3.95 4.06
C PHE A 80 -26.12 -2.80 3.69
N GLY A 81 -27.34 -2.82 4.22
CA GLY A 81 -28.29 -1.71 4.11
C GLY A 81 -29.04 -1.62 2.77
N TYR A 82 -29.12 -2.71 2.01
CA TYR A 82 -29.94 -2.77 0.79
C TYR A 82 -31.35 -3.24 1.12
N GLU A 83 -32.37 -2.56 0.59
CA GLU A 83 -33.79 -2.87 0.86
C GLU A 83 -34.30 -4.12 0.11
N SER A 84 -33.55 -4.63 -0.87
CA SER A 84 -33.96 -5.79 -1.66
C SER A 84 -32.79 -6.51 -2.31
N SER A 85 -32.97 -7.81 -2.61
CA SER A 85 -31.97 -8.59 -3.35
C SER A 85 -31.74 -8.06 -4.78
N ASP A 86 -32.74 -7.43 -5.39
CA ASP A 86 -32.62 -6.89 -6.76
C ASP A 86 -31.77 -5.62 -6.80
N SER A 87 -31.97 -4.72 -5.84
CA SER A 87 -31.16 -3.49 -5.71
C SER A 87 -29.71 -3.83 -5.36
N PHE A 88 -29.50 -4.79 -4.45
CA PHE A 88 -28.20 -5.33 -4.14
C PHE A 88 -27.56 -6.01 -5.36
N GLY A 89 -28.27 -6.91 -6.03
CA GLY A 89 -27.76 -7.65 -7.18
C GLY A 89 -27.32 -6.73 -8.32
N THR A 90 -28.08 -5.66 -8.59
CA THR A 90 -27.72 -4.64 -9.58
C THR A 90 -26.46 -3.88 -9.17
N ALA A 91 -26.41 -3.37 -7.92
CA ALA A 91 -25.24 -2.66 -7.42
C ALA A 91 -23.97 -3.54 -7.39
N PHE A 92 -24.13 -4.78 -6.95
CA PHE A 92 -23.08 -5.78 -6.85
C PHE A 92 -22.53 -6.14 -8.22
N LYS A 93 -23.41 -6.42 -9.21
CA LYS A 93 -23.00 -6.72 -10.58
C LYS A 93 -22.31 -5.52 -11.24
N ASN A 94 -22.85 -4.31 -11.08
CA ASN A 94 -22.23 -3.11 -11.64
C ASN A 94 -20.82 -2.87 -11.07
N PHE A 95 -20.62 -3.17 -9.79
CA PHE A 95 -19.33 -3.00 -9.15
C PHE A 95 -18.35 -4.14 -9.50
N HIS A 96 -18.71 -5.40 -9.28
CA HIS A 96 -17.80 -6.55 -9.45
C HIS A 96 -17.76 -7.12 -10.87
N GLY A 97 -18.75 -6.84 -11.71
CA GLY A 97 -18.90 -7.39 -13.07
C GLY A 97 -19.72 -8.68 -13.16
N PHE A 98 -19.97 -9.36 -12.05
CA PHE A 98 -20.72 -10.62 -11.95
C PHE A 98 -21.79 -10.53 -10.87
N THR A 99 -22.84 -11.33 -11.00
CA THR A 99 -23.93 -11.41 -10.00
C THR A 99 -23.45 -12.05 -8.69
N PRO A 100 -24.17 -11.82 -7.57
CA PRO A 100 -23.87 -12.49 -6.29
C PRO A 100 -23.77 -14.01 -6.39
N SER A 101 -24.69 -14.65 -7.13
CA SER A 101 -24.71 -16.10 -7.34
C SER A 101 -23.51 -16.59 -8.16
N GLU A 102 -23.13 -15.86 -9.19
CA GLU A 102 -21.95 -16.17 -10.01
C GLU A 102 -20.64 -16.05 -9.20
N VAL A 103 -20.54 -15.01 -8.36
CA VAL A 103 -19.41 -14.85 -7.46
C VAL A 103 -19.36 -16.02 -6.49
N ARG A 104 -20.46 -16.41 -5.83
CA ARG A 104 -20.49 -17.59 -4.93
C ARG A 104 -19.87 -18.85 -5.54
N ILE A 105 -20.20 -19.15 -6.81
CA ILE A 105 -19.77 -20.40 -7.47
C ILE A 105 -18.37 -20.37 -8.09
N GLY A 106 -17.60 -19.29 -7.95
CA GLY A 106 -16.21 -19.27 -8.44
C GLY A 106 -15.79 -18.05 -9.26
N LYS A 107 -16.71 -17.17 -9.69
CA LYS A 107 -16.32 -16.04 -10.55
C LYS A 107 -15.52 -15.00 -9.79
N PRO A 108 -14.49 -14.37 -10.39
CA PRO A 108 -13.70 -13.34 -9.71
C PRO A 108 -14.57 -12.14 -9.32
N PHE A 109 -14.12 -11.39 -8.33
CA PHE A 109 -14.77 -10.15 -7.89
C PHE A 109 -13.70 -9.09 -7.60
N LYS A 110 -14.09 -7.81 -7.70
CA LYS A 110 -13.20 -6.70 -7.33
C LYS A 110 -12.99 -6.63 -5.82
N LEU A 111 -11.72 -6.57 -5.39
CA LEU A 111 -11.31 -6.39 -4.00
C LEU A 111 -10.85 -4.94 -3.79
N VAL A 112 -11.58 -4.16 -3.00
CA VAL A 112 -11.11 -2.85 -2.55
C VAL A 112 -10.55 -2.99 -1.15
N SER A 113 -9.25 -2.72 -1.01
CA SER A 113 -8.56 -2.78 0.28
C SER A 113 -8.88 -1.56 1.14
N ARG A 114 -8.71 -1.72 2.46
CA ARG A 114 -8.86 -0.62 3.42
C ARG A 114 -7.85 0.49 3.12
N VAL A 115 -8.31 1.74 3.14
CA VAL A 115 -7.42 2.89 2.98
C VAL A 115 -6.58 3.06 4.24
N GLN A 116 -5.28 3.28 4.05
CA GLN A 116 -4.38 3.66 5.13
C GLN A 116 -3.45 4.78 4.64
N LEU A 117 -3.41 5.87 5.39
CA LEU A 117 -2.51 6.97 5.12
C LEU A 117 -1.16 6.73 5.79
N ALA A 118 -0.08 6.89 5.04
CA ALA A 118 1.29 6.78 5.55
C ALA A 118 2.10 8.03 5.18
N LEU A 119 2.62 8.73 6.19
CA LEU A 119 3.56 9.83 5.98
C LEU A 119 4.99 9.30 6.10
N SER A 120 5.76 9.43 5.02
CA SER A 120 7.21 9.18 5.06
C SER A 120 7.95 10.51 5.02
N VAL A 121 8.86 10.73 5.99
CA VAL A 121 9.76 11.88 6.01
C VAL A 121 11.12 11.42 5.48
N ARG A 122 11.61 12.04 4.41
CA ARG A 122 12.93 11.76 3.83
C ARG A 122 13.82 12.99 4.02
N GLY A 123 15.09 12.78 4.40
CA GLY A 123 16.05 13.86 4.68
C GLY A 123 16.06 14.32 6.15
N GLY A 124 16.58 15.52 6.41
CA GLY A 124 16.60 16.13 7.75
C GLY A 124 17.63 15.56 8.74
N ARG A 125 18.44 14.59 8.30
CA ARG A 125 19.56 14.04 9.08
C ARG A 125 20.86 14.58 8.51
N SER A 126 21.67 15.23 9.35
CA SER A 126 23.02 15.63 8.97
C SER A 126 23.90 14.38 8.88
N MET A 127 24.60 14.25 7.77
CA MET A 127 25.67 13.27 7.61
C MET A 127 26.99 14.02 7.72
N ASN A 128 27.88 13.58 8.61
CA ASN A 128 29.24 14.11 8.67
C ASN A 128 30.01 13.58 7.46
N ILE A 129 30.06 14.38 6.39
CA ILE A 129 30.76 14.02 5.16
C ILE A 129 32.26 14.33 5.33
N ARG A 130 33.10 13.34 5.03
CA ARG A 130 34.54 13.54 4.82
C ARG A 130 34.90 13.02 3.44
N ILE A 131 35.38 13.91 2.58
CA ILE A 131 35.94 13.53 1.27
C ILE A 131 37.38 13.09 1.49
N GLN A 132 37.72 11.87 1.05
CA GLN A 132 39.07 11.32 1.18
C GLN A 132 39.55 10.74 -0.15
N LYS A 133 40.81 10.99 -0.48
CA LYS A 133 41.48 10.34 -1.62
C LYS A 133 42.09 9.02 -1.15
N LYS A 134 41.57 7.90 -1.66
CA LYS A 134 42.11 6.56 -1.39
C LYS A 134 43.12 6.16 -2.48
N LYS A 135 44.07 5.27 -2.16
CA LYS A 135 44.93 4.62 -3.15
C LYS A 135 44.07 3.77 -4.10
N ALA A 136 44.54 3.55 -5.33
CA ALA A 136 43.87 2.65 -6.26
C ALA A 136 43.82 1.22 -5.69
N PHE A 137 42.70 0.54 -5.87
CA PHE A 137 42.48 -0.84 -5.43
C PHE A 137 41.63 -1.57 -6.46
N THR A 138 41.71 -2.90 -6.45
CA THR A 138 40.94 -3.78 -7.32
C THR A 138 39.78 -4.37 -6.52
N VAL A 139 38.62 -4.54 -7.17
CA VAL A 139 37.46 -5.20 -6.61
C VAL A 139 37.05 -6.39 -7.46
N ALA A 140 36.56 -7.44 -6.81
CA ALA A 140 35.93 -8.59 -7.46
C ALA A 140 34.49 -8.70 -6.94
N GLY A 141 33.52 -8.93 -7.83
CA GLY A 141 32.13 -9.01 -7.43
C GLY A 141 31.15 -9.05 -8.60
N VAL A 142 29.87 -8.82 -8.27
CA VAL A 142 28.79 -8.73 -9.26
C VAL A 142 28.68 -7.30 -9.76
N ASN A 143 28.75 -7.12 -11.08
CA ASN A 143 28.48 -5.86 -11.74
C ASN A 143 27.01 -5.81 -12.20
N GLN A 144 26.32 -4.69 -11.95
CA GLN A 144 24.95 -4.46 -12.38
C GLN A 144 24.80 -3.00 -12.84
N GLN A 145 24.18 -2.82 -14.00
CA GLN A 145 23.91 -1.50 -14.58
C GLN A 145 22.49 -1.02 -14.24
N ASN A 146 22.28 0.30 -14.30
CA ASN A 146 20.99 0.98 -14.11
C ASN A 146 20.29 0.65 -12.77
N ILE A 147 21.07 0.61 -11.69
CA ILE A 147 20.57 0.27 -10.36
C ILE A 147 20.09 1.51 -9.59
N ASN A 148 19.03 1.34 -8.80
CA ASN A 148 18.68 2.26 -7.72
C ASN A 148 19.16 1.67 -6.38
N SER A 149 19.46 2.54 -5.42
CA SER A 149 19.77 2.24 -4.02
C SER A 149 18.87 1.18 -3.36
N SER A 150 17.59 1.10 -3.74
CA SER A 150 16.63 0.11 -3.25
C SER A 150 16.98 -1.34 -3.62
N ILE A 151 17.77 -1.55 -4.66
CA ILE A 151 18.13 -2.88 -5.21
C ILE A 151 19.50 -3.34 -4.68
N CYS A 152 20.27 -2.47 -4.03
CA CYS A 152 21.61 -2.81 -3.52
C CYS A 152 21.58 -4.04 -2.58
N ALA A 153 20.53 -4.19 -1.76
CA ALA A 153 20.39 -5.34 -0.86
C ALA A 153 20.26 -6.68 -1.61
N SER A 154 19.52 -6.72 -2.72
CA SER A 154 19.35 -7.96 -3.50
C SER A 154 20.60 -8.32 -4.29
N LEU A 155 21.44 -7.34 -4.64
CA LEU A 155 22.75 -7.60 -5.25
C LEU A 155 23.69 -8.34 -4.30
N TRP A 156 23.68 -7.98 -3.01
CA TRP A 156 24.43 -8.72 -1.99
C TRP A 156 23.93 -10.16 -1.88
N GLN A 157 22.61 -10.38 -1.88
CA GLN A 157 22.05 -11.73 -1.89
C GLN A 157 22.47 -12.53 -3.13
N LYS A 158 22.50 -11.90 -4.31
CA LYS A 158 22.96 -12.52 -5.58
C LYS A 158 24.45 -12.85 -5.58
N LEU A 159 25.27 -12.08 -4.86
CA LEU A 159 26.69 -12.35 -4.70
C LEU A 159 26.91 -13.55 -3.78
N PHE A 160 26.28 -13.54 -2.60
CA PHE A 160 26.45 -14.60 -1.60
C PHE A 160 25.71 -15.91 -1.91
N SER A 161 24.84 -15.91 -2.92
CA SER A 161 24.33 -17.17 -3.47
C SER A 161 25.35 -17.90 -4.35
N LYS A 162 26.41 -17.22 -4.79
CA LYS A 162 27.45 -17.77 -5.68
C LYS A 162 28.77 -18.05 -4.97
N VAL A 163 29.08 -17.33 -3.91
CA VAL A 163 30.36 -17.41 -3.19
C VAL A 163 30.08 -17.33 -1.69
N SER A 164 30.70 -18.22 -0.92
CA SER A 164 30.57 -18.22 0.54
C SER A 164 31.35 -17.05 1.18
N HIS A 165 31.01 -16.71 2.42
CA HIS A 165 31.71 -15.65 3.15
C HIS A 165 33.19 -16.02 3.43
N GLU A 166 33.48 -17.31 3.67
CA GLU A 166 34.85 -17.78 3.92
C GLU A 166 35.73 -17.72 2.67
N GLU A 167 35.19 -18.09 1.51
CA GLU A 167 35.91 -17.97 0.23
C GLU A 167 36.22 -16.51 -0.12
N MET A 168 35.30 -15.59 0.18
CA MET A 168 35.50 -14.14 0.01
C MET A 168 36.66 -13.60 0.83
N LEU A 169 36.79 -14.03 2.09
CA LEU A 169 37.88 -13.60 2.98
C LEU A 169 39.25 -14.03 2.44
N ASN A 170 39.31 -15.17 1.75
CA ASN A 170 40.56 -15.69 1.17
C ASN A 170 40.97 -14.99 -0.13
N LEU A 171 40.08 -14.21 -0.76
CA LEU A 171 40.33 -13.53 -2.04
C LEU A 171 40.92 -12.12 -1.88
N GLY A 172 41.04 -11.58 -0.66
CA GLY A 172 41.49 -10.21 -0.47
C GLY A 172 41.66 -9.80 0.99
N THR A 173 41.31 -8.56 1.31
CA THR A 173 41.48 -7.96 2.66
C THR A 173 40.30 -8.25 3.59
N GLY A 174 39.27 -8.95 3.11
CA GLY A 174 38.01 -9.17 3.84
C GLY A 174 37.11 -7.94 3.92
N GLU A 175 37.45 -6.84 3.26
CA GLU A 175 36.60 -5.66 3.16
C GLU A 175 35.56 -5.84 2.04
N VAL A 176 34.30 -5.52 2.37
CA VAL A 176 33.18 -5.57 1.42
C VAL A 176 32.78 -4.14 1.06
N VAL A 177 32.79 -3.83 -0.24
CA VAL A 177 32.52 -2.48 -0.75
C VAL A 177 31.50 -2.49 -1.89
N GLY A 178 30.60 -1.52 -1.91
CA GLY A 178 29.79 -1.20 -3.08
C GLY A 178 30.50 -0.13 -3.90
N VAL A 179 30.82 -0.43 -5.17
CA VAL A 179 31.48 0.51 -6.08
C VAL A 179 30.51 0.91 -7.18
N CYS A 180 30.21 2.20 -7.25
CA CYS A 180 29.56 2.80 -8.42
C CYS A 180 30.66 3.33 -9.35
N HIS A 181 30.61 2.95 -10.62
CA HIS A 181 31.51 3.41 -11.67
C HIS A 181 30.67 3.80 -12.89
N ASP A 182 31.28 4.49 -13.86
CA ASP A 182 30.61 4.96 -15.08
C ASP A 182 29.36 5.80 -14.83
N ILE A 183 29.40 6.69 -13.84
CA ILE A 183 28.34 7.68 -13.62
C ILE A 183 28.38 8.65 -14.79
N LEU A 184 27.45 8.51 -15.73
CA LEU A 184 27.20 9.51 -16.77
C LEU A 184 26.80 10.81 -16.07
N SER A 185 27.66 11.81 -16.11
CA SER A 185 27.32 13.16 -15.68
C SER A 185 26.19 13.67 -16.59
N LEU A 186 25.02 13.94 -16.01
CA LEU A 186 23.92 14.64 -16.69
C LEU A 186 24.21 16.15 -16.88
N ASP A 187 25.48 16.54 -16.95
CA ASP A 187 25.90 17.90 -17.27
C ASP A 187 26.03 18.07 -18.79
N ASN A 188 24.91 17.89 -19.50
CA ASN A 188 24.73 18.50 -20.83
C ASN A 188 23.69 19.61 -20.69
N HIS A 189 24.09 20.70 -20.03
CA HIS A 189 23.52 22.01 -20.37
C HIS A 189 24.37 22.59 -21.50
N ASP A 190 24.08 22.14 -22.72
CA ASP A 190 24.49 22.86 -23.92
C ASP A 190 23.72 24.19 -23.96
N VAL A 191 24.49 25.27 -24.07
CA VAL A 191 24.05 26.65 -24.36
C VAL A 191 23.64 26.76 -25.82
#